data_AF-A0A926GMD3-F1
#
_entry.id   AF-A0A926GMD3-F1
#
_cell.length_a   1.000
_cell.length_b   1.000
_cell.length_c   1.000
_cell.angle_alpha   90.00
_cell.angle_beta   90.00
_cell.angle_gamma   90.00
#
_symmetry.space_group_name_H-M   'P 1'
#
loop_
_entity.id
_entity.type
_entity.pdbx_description
1 polymer ?
#
loop_
_entity_poly.entity_id
_entity_poly.type
_entity_poly.pdbx_seq_one_letter_code
_entity_poly.pdbx_strand_id
1 'polypeptide(L)'
;MGDTHLGFGVGKTMDRFGAEWVDHADKIREHTIATVGADDILLIPGDLSWATKRHQAEPDLAYLAELPGTKIAIKGNHDYWWESDKPIGYPGLLSPPFAIRGDTEAPQPPILGESEGMPGRSVRQSSVMPPRIPSGSPR
;
A
#
# COMPACT_ATOMS: atom_id res chain seq x y z
N MET A 1 -11.34 4.54 -8.41
CA MET A 1 -11.10 5.97 -8.69
C MET A 1 -9.84 6.38 -7.96
N GLY A 2 -9.03 7.33 -8.43
CA GLY A 2 -7.79 7.75 -7.74
C GLY A 2 -7.41 9.17 -8.13
N ASP A 3 -6.34 9.70 -7.55
CA ASP A 3 -5.78 11.01 -7.91
C ASP A 3 -6.80 12.15 -7.79
N THR A 4 -7.65 12.09 -6.77
CA THR A 4 -8.76 13.05 -6.61
C THR A 4 -8.27 14.47 -6.34
N HIS A 5 -7.07 14.63 -5.75
CA HIS A 5 -6.44 15.93 -5.53
C HIS A 5 -7.40 16.99 -4.96
N LEU A 6 -8.19 16.60 -3.97
CA LEU A 6 -9.16 17.48 -3.31
C LEU A 6 -8.40 18.56 -2.52
N GLY A 7 -9.04 19.72 -2.32
CA GLY A 7 -8.36 20.85 -1.69
C GLY A 7 -9.28 21.75 -0.88
N PHE A 8 -10.38 21.20 -0.35
CA PHE A 8 -11.39 21.97 0.38
C PHE A 8 -10.81 22.67 1.61
N GLY A 9 -9.85 22.04 2.30
CA GLY A 9 -9.20 22.62 3.49
C GLY A 9 -8.02 23.55 3.20
N VAL A 10 -7.57 23.65 1.95
CA VAL A 10 -6.38 24.47 1.56
C VAL A 10 -6.66 25.47 0.44
N GLY A 11 -7.89 25.55 -0.07
CA GLY A 11 -8.27 26.46 -1.14
C GLY A 11 -7.54 26.19 -2.45
N LYS A 12 -7.11 24.94 -2.68
CA LYS A 12 -6.49 24.52 -3.94
C LYS A 12 -7.53 23.83 -4.79
N THR A 13 -7.45 24.07 -6.09
CA THR A 13 -8.32 23.45 -7.09
C THR A 13 -7.50 22.94 -8.27
N MET A 14 -8.05 21.94 -8.95
CA MET A 14 -7.49 21.39 -10.18
C MET A 14 -7.86 22.22 -11.43
N ASP A 15 -8.77 23.19 -11.34
CA ASP A 15 -9.25 24.01 -12.47
C ASP A 15 -8.11 24.65 -13.29
N ARG A 16 -6.99 24.97 -12.63
CA ARG A 16 -5.80 25.55 -13.28
C ARG A 16 -5.14 24.62 -14.31
N PHE A 17 -5.47 23.33 -14.31
CA PHE A 17 -4.90 22.32 -15.20
C PHE A 17 -5.73 22.10 -16.47
N GLY A 18 -6.96 22.65 -16.53
CA GLY A 18 -7.80 22.56 -17.71
C GLY A 18 -9.29 22.62 -17.39
N ALA A 19 -10.11 22.86 -18.42
CA ALA A 19 -11.57 22.97 -18.29
C ALA A 19 -12.23 21.65 -17.83
N GLU A 20 -11.59 20.52 -18.09
CA GLU A 20 -12.00 19.20 -17.63
C GLU A 20 -12.01 19.09 -16.11
N TRP A 21 -11.15 19.84 -15.42
CA TRP A 21 -10.98 19.80 -13.96
C TRP A 21 -11.89 20.75 -13.19
N VAL A 22 -12.53 21.69 -13.90
CA VAL A 22 -13.52 22.59 -13.30
C VAL A 22 -14.61 21.76 -12.63
N ASP A 23 -14.90 22.04 -11.36
CA ASP A 23 -15.88 21.30 -10.55
C ASP A 23 -15.63 19.77 -10.52
N HIS A 24 -14.36 19.33 -10.62
CA HIS A 24 -14.02 17.89 -10.64
C HIS A 24 -14.52 17.13 -9.41
N ALA A 25 -14.58 17.77 -8.24
CA ALA A 25 -15.14 17.15 -7.05
C ALA A 25 -16.63 16.81 -7.26
N ASP A 26 -17.43 17.73 -7.78
CA ASP A 26 -18.85 17.48 -8.05
C ASP A 26 -19.03 16.39 -9.12
N LYS A 27 -18.22 16.44 -10.19
CA LYS A 27 -18.20 15.40 -11.23
C LYS A 27 -17.90 14.01 -10.65
N ILE A 28 -16.92 13.92 -9.74
CA ILE A 28 -16.59 12.67 -9.03
C ILE A 28 -17.82 12.20 -8.23
N ARG A 29 -18.44 13.09 -7.47
CA ARG A 29 -19.59 12.76 -6.61
C ARG A 29 -20.76 12.24 -7.43
N GLU A 30 -21.15 12.96 -8.47
CA GLU A 30 -22.26 12.62 -9.35
C GLU A 30 -22.04 11.27 -10.02
N HIS A 31 -20.84 11.05 -10.58
CA HIS A 31 -20.51 9.79 -11.22
C HIS A 31 -20.53 8.63 -10.22
N THR A 32 -19.93 8.80 -9.04
CA THR A 32 -19.91 7.74 -8.01
C THR A 32 -21.31 7.42 -7.52
N ILE A 33 -22.18 8.41 -7.28
CA ILE A 33 -23.58 8.18 -6.89
C ILE A 33 -24.36 7.45 -7.98
N ALA A 34 -24.09 7.73 -9.25
CA ALA A 34 -24.78 7.10 -10.37
C ALA A 34 -24.31 5.64 -10.62
N THR A 35 -23.11 5.27 -10.17
CA THR A 35 -22.46 4.00 -10.59
C THR A 35 -22.14 3.04 -9.45
N VAL A 36 -22.08 3.50 -8.20
CA VAL A 36 -21.66 2.70 -7.05
C VAL A 36 -22.84 2.50 -6.08
N GLY A 37 -23.20 1.23 -5.86
CA GLY A 37 -24.20 0.81 -4.90
C GLY A 37 -23.68 0.78 -3.46
N ALA A 38 -24.57 0.55 -2.49
CA ALA A 38 -24.22 0.51 -1.07
C ALA A 38 -23.29 -0.66 -0.70
N ASP A 39 -23.43 -1.80 -1.37
CA ASP A 39 -22.65 -3.02 -1.11
C ASP A 39 -21.35 -3.10 -1.94
N ASP A 40 -21.12 -2.15 -2.83
CA ASP A 40 -19.94 -2.11 -3.67
C ASP A 40 -18.70 -1.65 -2.89
N ILE A 41 -17.53 -2.06 -3.37
CA ILE A 41 -16.24 -1.63 -2.85
C ILE A 41 -15.65 -0.56 -3.77
N LEU A 42 -15.37 0.61 -3.20
CA LEU A 42 -14.73 1.72 -3.88
C LEU A 42 -13.26 1.79 -3.48
N LEU A 43 -12.37 1.34 -4.38
CA LEU A 43 -10.92 1.46 -4.19
C LEU A 43 -10.42 2.85 -4.60
N ILE A 44 -9.63 3.48 -3.71
CA ILE A 44 -9.04 4.81 -3.86
C ILE A 44 -7.51 4.73 -3.70
N PRO A 45 -6.75 4.48 -4.77
CA PRO A 45 -5.32 4.18 -4.69
C PRO A 45 -4.46 5.46 -4.67
N GLY A 46 -4.63 6.29 -3.66
CA GLY A 46 -3.72 7.42 -3.39
C GLY A 46 -4.06 8.74 -4.07
N ASP A 47 -3.31 9.75 -3.63
CA ASP A 47 -3.35 11.16 -4.06
C ASP A 47 -4.73 11.77 -3.85
N LEU A 48 -5.20 11.65 -2.61
CA LEU A 48 -6.55 12.03 -2.20
C LEU A 48 -6.69 13.55 -2.11
N SER A 49 -5.69 14.23 -1.52
CA SER A 49 -5.77 15.64 -1.12
C SER A 49 -4.46 16.41 -1.35
N TRP A 50 -4.60 17.68 -1.73
CA TRP A 50 -3.54 18.68 -1.78
C TRP A 50 -3.04 19.17 -0.41
N ALA A 51 -3.71 18.76 0.67
CA ALA A 51 -3.30 19.06 2.02
C ALA A 51 -1.89 18.53 2.29
N THR A 52 -1.14 19.22 3.15
CA THR A 52 0.16 18.71 3.64
C THR A 52 0.10 18.35 5.12
N LYS A 53 -0.96 18.75 5.82
CA LYS A 53 -1.19 18.48 7.24
C LYS A 53 -2.54 17.81 7.43
N ARG A 54 -2.62 16.91 8.42
CA ARG A 54 -3.82 16.11 8.67
C ARG A 54 -5.10 16.93 8.83
N HIS A 55 -5.09 17.98 9.66
CA HIS A 55 -6.26 18.83 9.87
C HIS A 55 -6.77 19.54 8.61
N GLN A 56 -5.90 19.75 7.61
CA GLN A 56 -6.28 20.36 6.34
C GLN A 56 -6.93 19.34 5.40
N ALA A 57 -6.63 18.05 5.56
CA ALA A 57 -7.23 16.96 4.79
C ALA A 57 -8.61 16.56 5.34
N GLU A 58 -8.96 16.92 6.59
CA GLU A 58 -10.23 16.52 7.22
C GLU A 58 -11.48 16.82 6.37
N PRO A 59 -11.63 17.99 5.71
CA PRO A 59 -12.78 18.25 4.85
C PRO A 59 -12.79 17.37 3.59
N ASP A 60 -11.61 17.04 3.05
CA ASP A 60 -11.47 16.15 1.89
C ASP A 60 -11.83 14.70 2.25
N LEU A 61 -11.44 14.27 3.45
CA LEU A 61 -11.78 12.94 3.98
C LEU A 61 -13.27 12.82 4.30
N ALA A 62 -13.88 13.88 4.82
CA ALA A 62 -15.33 13.94 5.03
C ALA A 62 -16.08 13.71 3.71
N TYR A 63 -15.69 14.45 2.67
CA TYR A 63 -16.23 14.30 1.33
C TYR A 63 -16.12 12.86 0.80
N LEU A 64 -14.94 12.23 0.93
CA LEU A 64 -14.74 10.85 0.48
C LEU A 64 -15.53 9.83 1.31
N ALA A 65 -15.67 10.06 2.62
CA ALA A 65 -16.42 9.17 3.51
C ALA A 65 -17.92 9.15 3.19
N GLU A 66 -18.47 10.27 2.69
CA GLU A 66 -19.87 10.42 2.30
C GLU A 66 -20.23 9.73 0.97
N LEU A 67 -19.23 9.37 0.15
CA LEU A 67 -19.48 8.63 -1.09
C LEU A 67 -20.13 7.26 -0.80
N PRO A 68 -21.00 6.75 -1.69
CA PRO A 68 -21.61 5.43 -1.51
C PRO A 68 -20.58 4.29 -1.55
N GLY A 69 -21.00 3.12 -1.08
CA GLY A 69 -20.17 1.93 -0.99
C GLY A 69 -19.19 1.94 0.19
N THR A 70 -18.39 0.88 0.24
CA THR A 70 -17.31 0.71 1.19
C THR A 70 -16.02 1.26 0.59
N LYS A 71 -15.47 2.34 1.16
CA LYS A 71 -14.27 2.99 0.64
C LYS A 71 -13.03 2.36 1.24
N ILE A 72 -12.12 1.91 0.38
CA ILE A 72 -10.78 1.47 0.76
C ILE A 72 -9.78 2.40 0.12
N ALA A 73 -9.10 3.21 0.93
CA ALA A 73 -8.06 4.12 0.49
C ALA A 73 -6.67 3.53 0.74
N ILE A 74 -5.75 3.88 -0.15
CA ILE A 74 -4.31 3.63 0.01
C ILE A 74 -3.63 4.99 -0.04
N LYS A 75 -2.53 5.15 0.68
CA LYS A 75 -1.74 6.38 0.67
C LYS A 75 -1.03 6.57 -0.68
N GLY A 76 -1.18 7.74 -1.29
CA GLY A 76 -0.40 8.16 -2.44
C GLY A 76 0.89 8.90 -2.06
N ASN A 77 1.71 9.24 -3.06
CA ASN A 77 2.96 9.96 -2.83
C ASN A 77 2.75 11.45 -2.53
N HIS A 78 1.59 12.01 -2.88
CA HIS A 78 1.23 13.40 -2.56
C HIS A 78 0.47 13.53 -1.22
N ASP A 79 0.05 12.43 -0.61
CA ASP A 79 -0.63 12.41 0.69
C ASP A 79 0.35 12.56 1.87
N TYR A 80 1.07 13.67 1.92
CA TYR A 80 2.06 13.95 2.98
C TYR A 80 1.44 14.02 4.38
N TRP A 81 0.14 14.29 4.46
CA TRP A 81 -0.64 14.35 5.69
C TRP A 81 -0.93 12.97 6.30
N TRP A 82 -0.74 11.88 5.54
CA TRP A 82 -0.99 10.50 5.96
C TRP A 82 0.34 9.83 6.32
N GLU A 83 0.55 9.42 7.57
CA GLU A 83 1.75 8.68 7.99
C GLU A 83 1.77 7.26 7.38
N SER A 84 2.88 6.87 6.74
CA SER A 84 2.94 5.63 5.93
C SER A 84 2.77 4.33 6.73
N ASP A 85 3.04 4.37 8.03
CA ASP A 85 2.96 3.25 8.96
C ASP A 85 1.63 3.19 9.74
N LYS A 86 0.70 4.12 9.46
CA LYS A 86 -0.59 4.19 10.14
C LYS A 86 -1.75 4.04 9.15
N PRO A 87 -2.84 3.39 9.59
CA PRO A 87 -4.11 3.47 8.88
C PRO A 87 -4.58 4.92 8.76
N ILE A 88 -5.45 5.20 7.79
CA ILE A 88 -6.00 6.54 7.53
C ILE A 88 -6.74 7.14 8.74
N GLY A 89 -7.29 6.27 9.61
CA GLY A 89 -7.90 6.65 10.88
C GLY A 89 -9.05 7.65 10.73
N TYR A 90 -9.89 7.51 9.70
CA TYR A 90 -11.04 8.38 9.46
C TYR A 90 -12.34 7.56 9.37
N PRO A 91 -13.41 7.90 10.11
CA PRO A 91 -14.69 7.17 10.05
C PRO A 91 -15.25 7.10 8.63
N GLY A 92 -15.64 5.89 8.19
CA GLY A 92 -16.17 5.67 6.84
C GLY A 92 -15.10 5.47 5.75
N LEU A 93 -13.81 5.55 6.08
CA LEU A 93 -12.70 5.22 5.18
C LEU A 93 -11.86 4.08 5.77
N LEU A 94 -11.77 2.98 5.05
CA LEU A 94 -10.89 1.87 5.38
C LEU A 94 -9.53 2.07 4.73
N SER A 95 -8.50 1.49 5.33
CA SER A 95 -7.18 1.37 4.71
C SER A 95 -6.52 0.07 5.18
N PRO A 96 -5.60 -0.51 4.39
CA PRO A 96 -4.82 -1.66 4.85
C PRO A 96 -4.09 -1.36 6.17
N PRO A 97 -3.90 -2.37 7.04
CA PRO A 97 -3.15 -2.21 8.28
C PRO A 97 -1.62 -2.15 8.07
N PHE A 98 -1.15 -2.22 6.83
CA PHE A 98 0.26 -2.18 6.46
C PHE A 98 0.49 -1.29 5.24
N ALA A 99 1.69 -0.73 5.14
CA ALA A 99 2.10 0.04 3.97
C ALA A 99 2.25 -0.88 2.75
N ILE A 100 1.60 -0.52 1.65
CA ILE A 100 1.85 -1.16 0.34
C ILE A 100 3.01 -0.40 -0.30
N ARG A 101 4.17 -1.06 -0.41
CA ARG A 101 5.32 -0.53 -1.14
C ARG A 101 5.39 -1.25 -2.48
N GLY A 102 5.54 -0.49 -3.56
CA GLY A 102 5.93 -1.09 -4.84
C GLY A 102 7.29 -1.74 -4.67
N ASP A 103 7.36 -3.05 -4.88
CA ASP A 103 8.56 -3.83 -4.99
C ASP A 103 9.28 -3.46 -6.28
N THR A 104 10.02 -2.35 -6.29
CA THR A 104 10.89 -1.99 -7.43
C THR A 104 12.10 -2.93 -7.58
N GLU A 105 12.28 -3.91 -6.68
CA GLU A 105 13.24 -4.98 -6.85
C GLU A 105 12.52 -6.33 -6.75
N ALA A 106 12.49 -7.05 -7.86
CA ALA A 106 12.44 -8.50 -7.79
C ALA A 106 13.54 -8.96 -6.83
N PRO A 107 13.27 -9.89 -5.88
CA PRO A 107 14.30 -10.40 -5.00
C PRO A 107 15.46 -10.91 -5.86
N GLN A 108 16.61 -10.22 -5.77
CA GLN A 108 17.80 -10.65 -6.51
C GLN A 108 18.12 -12.07 -6.03
N PRO A 109 18.28 -13.05 -6.94
CA PRO A 109 18.76 -14.35 -6.53
C PRO A 109 20.10 -14.14 -5.80
N PRO A 110 20.36 -14.90 -4.71
CA PRO A 110 21.63 -14.77 -4.01
C PRO A 110 22.76 -14.92 -5.03
N ILE A 111 23.67 -13.94 -5.05
CA ILE A 111 24.88 -14.02 -5.87
C ILE A 111 25.59 -15.29 -5.42
N LEU A 112 25.55 -16.31 -6.27
CA LEU A 112 26.43 -17.47 -6.13
C LEU A 112 27.84 -16.90 -6.21
N GLY A 113 28.46 -16.71 -5.05
CA GLY A 113 29.83 -16.23 -4.95
C GLY A 113 30.68 -17.04 -5.90
N GLU A 114 31.32 -16.35 -6.84
CA GLU A 114 32.31 -16.93 -7.72
C GLU A 114 33.30 -17.69 -6.84
N SER A 115 33.51 -18.96 -7.18
CA SER A 115 34.46 -19.81 -6.49
C SER A 115 35.86 -19.24 -6.71
N GLU A 116 36.31 -18.38 -5.81
CA GLU A 116 37.71 -17.99 -5.71
C GLU A 116 38.53 -19.27 -5.49
N GLY A 117 39.40 -19.55 -6.45
CA GLY A 117 40.27 -20.72 -6.45
C GLY A 117 41.16 -20.74 -5.21
N MET A 118 41.04 -21.81 -4.43
CA MET A 118 42.00 -22.15 -3.38
C MET A 118 42.93 -23.26 -3.89
N PRO A 119 44.26 -23.10 -3.81
CA PRO A 119 45.21 -24.13 -4.23
C PRO A 119 45.23 -25.30 -3.24
N GLY A 120 45.41 -26.49 -3.79
CA GLY A 120 45.18 -27.77 -3.11
C GLY A 120 45.93 -27.99 -1.80
N ARG A 121 45.23 -28.65 -0.86
CA ARG A 121 45.84 -29.53 0.16
C ARG A 121 45.05 -30.82 0.23
N SER A 122 45.71 -31.92 -0.08
CA SER A 122 45.22 -33.29 0.12
C SER A 122 45.33 -33.65 1.61
N VAL A 123 44.21 -33.98 2.28
CA VAL A 123 44.21 -34.81 3.49
C VAL A 123 42.93 -35.66 3.59
N ARG A 124 43.13 -36.97 3.37
CA ARG A 124 42.56 -38.20 3.99
C ARG A 124 41.04 -38.31 4.25
N GLN A 125 40.45 -39.32 3.60
CA GLN A 125 39.16 -39.95 3.95
C GLN A 125 39.17 -40.46 5.40
N SER A 126 38.11 -40.17 6.14
CA SER A 126 37.71 -40.91 7.33
C SER A 126 36.23 -41.27 7.23
N SER A 127 35.95 -42.56 7.25
CA SER A 127 34.62 -43.17 7.18
C SER A 127 33.87 -42.95 8.50
N VAL A 128 32.60 -42.55 8.43
CA VAL A 128 31.71 -42.46 9.60
C VAL A 128 30.46 -43.31 9.32
N MET A 129 30.25 -44.30 10.19
CA MET A 129 29.14 -45.25 10.21
C MET A 129 27.79 -44.58 10.55
N PRO A 130 26.65 -45.11 10.07
CA PRO A 130 25.32 -44.55 10.35
C PRO A 130 24.78 -44.91 11.76
N PRO A 131 23.88 -44.08 12.33
CA PRO A 131 23.41 -44.22 13.71
C PRO A 131 22.34 -45.31 13.91
N ARG A 132 22.32 -45.92 15.11
CA ARG A 132 21.33 -46.92 15.56
C ARG A 132 20.07 -46.25 16.14
N ILE A 133 18.92 -46.83 15.82
CA ILE A 133 17.58 -46.50 16.33
C ILE A 133 17.36 -47.21 17.69
N PRO A 134 16.76 -46.57 18.72
CA PRO A 134 16.41 -47.25 19.96
C PRO A 134 15.00 -47.85 19.91
N SER A 135 14.87 -49.14 20.21
CA SER A 135 13.59 -49.81 20.51
C SER A 135 13.49 -50.08 22.02
N GLY A 136 12.57 -49.41 22.71
CA GLY A 136 12.20 -49.71 24.09
C GLY A 136 11.02 -50.68 24.15
N SER A 137 11.14 -51.73 24.97
CA SER A 137 10.10 -52.71 25.28
C SER A 137 9.66 -52.58 26.76
N PRO A 138 8.42 -52.96 27.11
CA PRO A 138 7.78 -52.62 28.38
C PRO A 138 8.10 -53.63 29.51
N ARG A 139 7.76 -53.25 30.75
CA ARG A 139 7.56 -54.15 31.90
C ARG A 139 6.08 -54.36 32.14
#